data_AF-A0A9D4Y9Y3-F1
#
_entry.id   AF-A0A9D4Y9Y3-F1
#
_cell.length_a   1.000
_cell.length_b   1.000
_cell.length_c   1.000
_cell.angle_alpha   90.00
_cell.angle_beta   90.00
_cell.angle_gamma   90.00
#
_symmetry.space_group_name_H-M   'P 1'
#
loop_
_entity.id
_entity.type
_entity.pdbx_description
1 polymer ?
#
loop_
_entity_poly.entity_id
_entity_poly.type
_entity_poly.pdbx_seq_one_letter_code
_entity_poly.pdbx_strand_id
1 'polypeptide(L)'
;LLFSINISKQTLIFSTKTFSTKTLELKKELAIIKHIHSFQHLSMSAKSELQRNLADYHSNIWGQYFIQYASESMELDKNIEAKIETLKDEVRKMLLTKTENQLLKVKLIDSICRLGFSYHFEHEIGEVMQHILKNYVENEEIILEDNVCSIAMFFRVLRQQGFRVSSNVFTRYKDDQGNFNRKLTTNIEGMISLYEASHMMIHGEEILEEALAFTSTNLESIATQLSPFLATQVKHTLKQALHKNLPRLEARRYISIYEQDPSHIEIFLTLAKLDFNLLQTLHQKELGNICK
;
A
#
# COMPACT_ATOMS: atom_id res chain seq x y z
N LEU A 1 -104.75 -70.19 38.83
CA LEU A 1 -104.55 -71.47 38.13
C LEU A 1 -103.10 -71.56 37.69
N LEU A 2 -102.37 -72.56 38.22
CA LEU A 2 -101.27 -73.36 37.64
C LEU A 2 -100.22 -72.64 36.74
N PHE A 3 -98.91 -72.87 36.76
CA PHE A 3 -97.96 -73.70 37.51
C PHE A 3 -96.55 -73.16 37.14
N SER A 4 -95.66 -73.12 38.12
CA SER A 4 -94.20 -73.37 38.13
C SER A 4 -93.27 -73.09 36.93
N ILE A 5 -92.12 -72.44 37.22
CA ILE A 5 -90.71 -72.94 37.25
C ILE A 5 -89.78 -71.70 37.11
N ASN A 6 -89.15 -71.13 38.16
CA ASN A 6 -87.95 -71.47 38.94
C ASN A 6 -86.55 -71.24 38.29
N ILE A 7 -85.85 -70.20 38.81
CA ILE A 7 -84.41 -70.10 39.21
C ILE A 7 -83.31 -70.00 38.13
N SER A 8 -82.67 -68.81 38.03
CA SER A 8 -81.33 -68.48 38.60
C SER A 8 -80.39 -67.61 37.74
N LYS A 9 -80.02 -66.48 38.34
CA LYS A 9 -78.67 -65.86 38.48
C LYS A 9 -77.52 -66.22 37.51
N GLN A 10 -76.98 -65.12 36.99
CA GLN A 10 -75.55 -64.72 36.89
C GLN A 10 -74.85 -64.71 35.51
N THR A 11 -74.71 -63.47 35.02
CA THR A 11 -73.46 -62.82 34.58
C THR A 11 -72.91 -63.13 33.19
N LEU A 12 -73.06 -62.17 32.27
CA LEU A 12 -72.02 -61.83 31.29
C LEU A 12 -71.96 -60.30 31.15
N ILE A 13 -71.08 -59.72 31.96
CA ILE A 13 -70.61 -58.33 31.86
C ILE A 13 -69.78 -58.24 30.58
N PHE A 14 -70.39 -57.86 29.46
CA PHE A 14 -69.64 -57.48 28.26
C PHE A 14 -69.17 -56.01 28.38
N SER A 15 -68.06 -55.88 29.10
CA SER A 15 -66.97 -54.92 28.93
C SER A 15 -67.25 -53.71 28.03
N THR A 16 -67.61 -52.58 28.65
CA THR A 16 -67.43 -51.22 28.11
C THR A 16 -65.95 -50.84 27.91
N LYS A 17 -65.00 -51.67 28.37
CA LYS A 17 -63.55 -51.44 28.22
C LYS A 17 -63.04 -51.66 26.79
N THR A 18 -63.63 -52.57 26.01
CA THR A 18 -63.13 -52.97 24.68
C THR A 18 -63.45 -51.96 23.57
N PHE A 19 -64.52 -51.18 23.70
CA PHE A 19 -64.82 -50.09 22.76
C PHE A 19 -63.93 -48.86 23.05
N SER A 20 -63.68 -48.58 24.33
CA SER A 20 -62.83 -47.48 24.78
C SER A 20 -61.37 -47.64 24.32
N THR A 21 -60.81 -48.85 24.40
CA THR A 21 -59.42 -49.11 23.97
C THR A 21 -59.21 -48.90 22.48
N LYS A 22 -60.12 -49.42 21.63
CA LYS A 22 -60.03 -49.24 20.17
C LYS A 22 -60.14 -47.78 19.75
N THR A 23 -60.98 -47.00 20.44
CA THR A 23 -61.14 -45.57 20.20
C THR A 23 -59.90 -44.77 20.64
N LEU A 24 -59.23 -45.20 21.71
CA LEU A 24 -57.99 -44.59 22.19
C LEU A 24 -56.81 -44.87 21.23
N GLU A 25 -56.76 -46.07 20.65
CA GLU A 25 -55.72 -46.49 19.71
C GLU A 25 -55.81 -45.71 18.38
N LEU A 26 -57.01 -45.57 17.82
CA LEU A 26 -57.25 -44.73 16.64
C LEU A 26 -56.92 -43.24 16.88
N LYS A 27 -57.16 -42.72 18.10
CA LYS A 27 -56.76 -41.36 18.46
C LYS A 27 -55.25 -41.20 18.56
N LYS A 28 -54.52 -42.23 19.02
CA LYS A 28 -53.05 -42.25 19.04
C LYS A 28 -52.48 -42.30 17.63
N GLU A 29 -53.02 -43.14 16.75
CA GLU A 29 -52.60 -43.18 15.34
C GLU A 29 -52.86 -41.86 14.63
N LEU A 30 -54.03 -41.24 14.83
CA LEU A 30 -54.34 -39.93 14.27
C LEU A 30 -53.42 -38.82 14.80
N ALA A 31 -53.01 -38.91 16.08
CA ALA A 31 -52.04 -37.98 16.67
C ALA A 31 -50.64 -38.18 16.08
N ILE A 32 -50.21 -39.43 15.85
CA ILE A 32 -48.93 -39.76 15.19
C ILE A 32 -48.94 -39.26 13.74
N ILE A 33 -50.02 -39.48 12.98
CA ILE A 33 -50.16 -38.99 11.61
C ILE A 33 -50.13 -37.46 11.57
N LYS A 34 -50.85 -36.79 12.47
CA LYS A 34 -50.79 -35.32 12.60
C LYS A 34 -49.40 -34.83 12.97
N HIS A 35 -48.69 -35.56 13.82
CA HIS A 35 -47.33 -35.20 14.22
C HIS A 35 -46.34 -35.39 13.06
N ILE A 36 -46.43 -36.48 12.31
CA ILE A 36 -45.63 -36.73 11.10
C ILE A 36 -45.90 -35.65 10.04
N HIS A 37 -47.17 -35.30 9.81
CA HIS A 37 -47.55 -34.22 8.89
C HIS A 37 -47.00 -32.86 9.34
N SER A 38 -47.03 -32.57 10.65
CA SER A 38 -46.42 -31.36 11.22
C SER A 38 -44.90 -31.34 11.06
N PHE A 39 -44.22 -32.49 11.21
CA PHE A 39 -42.77 -32.63 11.06
C PHE A 39 -42.33 -32.50 9.60
N GLN A 40 -43.11 -33.04 8.65
CA GLN A 40 -42.90 -32.80 7.22
C GLN A 40 -43.09 -31.33 6.87
N HIS A 41 -44.09 -30.65 7.45
CA HIS A 41 -44.31 -29.22 7.22
C HIS A 41 -43.22 -28.34 7.86
N LEU A 42 -42.67 -28.71 9.03
CA LEU A 42 -41.51 -28.06 9.65
C LEU A 42 -40.20 -28.33 8.89
N SER A 43 -40.01 -29.54 8.36
CA SER A 43 -38.87 -29.90 7.49
C SER A 43 -38.91 -29.20 6.14
N MET A 44 -40.11 -28.90 5.61
CA MET A 44 -40.29 -28.12 4.38
C MET A 44 -40.25 -26.61 4.64
N SER A 45 -40.67 -26.15 5.84
CA SER A 45 -40.64 -24.73 6.23
C SER A 45 -39.28 -24.25 6.74
N ALA A 46 -38.42 -25.13 7.25
CA ALA A 46 -37.03 -24.79 7.59
C ALA A 46 -36.10 -24.76 6.34
N LYS A 47 -36.67 -25.04 5.15
CA LYS A 47 -36.06 -24.83 3.84
C LYS A 47 -36.51 -23.50 3.21
N SER A 48 -37.04 -22.55 3.99
CA SER A 48 -37.11 -21.15 3.55
C SER A 48 -35.69 -20.58 3.52
N GLU A 49 -35.03 -20.85 2.39
CA GLU A 49 -33.93 -20.11 1.79
C GLU A 49 -33.26 -19.09 2.72
N LEU A 50 -32.14 -19.48 3.32
CA LEU A 50 -31.03 -18.53 3.41
C LEU A 50 -30.64 -18.20 1.96
N GLN A 51 -31.39 -17.29 1.34
CA GLN A 51 -31.13 -16.83 -0.01
C GLN A 51 -29.81 -16.07 0.07
N ARG A 52 -28.72 -16.77 -0.27
CA ARG A 52 -27.39 -16.15 -0.26
C ARG A 52 -27.42 -15.04 -1.30
N ASN A 53 -27.17 -13.81 -0.86
CA ASN A 53 -27.07 -12.67 -1.76
C ASN A 53 -26.06 -13.02 -2.87
N LEU A 54 -26.44 -12.73 -4.12
CA LEU A 54 -25.56 -12.93 -5.26
C LEU A 54 -24.33 -12.05 -5.09
N ALA A 55 -23.15 -12.67 -5.13
CA ALA A 55 -21.89 -11.95 -5.11
C ALA A 55 -21.60 -11.44 -6.53
N ASP A 56 -22.01 -10.20 -6.82
CA ASP A 56 -21.78 -9.52 -8.10
C ASP A 56 -20.37 -8.90 -8.17
N TYR A 57 -19.35 -9.67 -7.77
CA TYR A 57 -17.96 -9.23 -7.85
C TYR A 57 -17.41 -9.53 -9.25
N HIS A 58 -16.68 -8.56 -9.81
CA HIS A 58 -15.97 -8.77 -11.06
C HIS A 58 -14.94 -9.91 -10.90
N SER A 59 -14.78 -10.71 -11.95
CA SER A 59 -13.78 -11.78 -11.99
C SER A 59 -12.36 -11.22 -11.89
N ASN A 60 -11.37 -12.03 -11.52
CA ASN A 60 -10.00 -11.55 -11.54
C ASN A 60 -9.58 -11.22 -13.00
N ILE A 61 -8.86 -10.11 -13.20
CA ILE A 61 -8.43 -9.65 -14.53
C ILE A 61 -7.21 -10.42 -15.07
N TRP A 62 -6.55 -11.22 -14.23
CA TRP A 62 -5.27 -11.86 -14.54
C TRP A 62 -5.40 -13.32 -14.99
N GLY A 63 -6.59 -13.92 -14.83
CA GLY A 63 -6.83 -15.34 -15.07
C GLY A 63 -5.80 -16.21 -14.36
N GLN A 64 -5.15 -17.08 -15.13
CA GLN A 64 -4.09 -17.98 -14.67
C GLN A 64 -2.67 -17.48 -15.03
N TYR A 65 -2.54 -16.23 -15.50
CA TYR A 65 -1.28 -15.70 -16.04
C TYR A 65 -0.09 -15.91 -15.11
N PHE A 66 -0.26 -15.73 -13.79
CA PHE A 66 0.85 -15.84 -12.85
C PHE A 66 1.23 -17.28 -12.46
N ILE A 67 0.36 -18.26 -12.67
CA ILE A 67 0.58 -19.66 -12.24
C ILE A 67 1.81 -20.27 -12.94
N GLN A 68 2.09 -19.86 -14.19
CA GLN A 68 3.24 -20.35 -14.95
C GLN A 68 4.58 -20.10 -14.23
N TYR A 69 4.70 -18.95 -13.53
CA TYR A 69 5.92 -18.56 -12.83
C TYR A 69 6.23 -19.43 -11.61
N ALA A 70 5.26 -20.17 -11.07
CA ALA A 70 5.50 -21.11 -9.97
C ALA A 70 6.43 -22.25 -10.37
N SER A 71 6.44 -22.60 -11.67
CA SER A 71 7.20 -23.73 -12.21
C SER A 71 8.46 -23.28 -12.94
N GLU A 72 8.67 -21.98 -13.13
CA GLU A 72 9.87 -21.44 -13.77
C GLU A 72 11.07 -21.51 -12.82
N SER A 73 12.18 -22.06 -13.34
CA SER A 73 13.45 -22.03 -12.63
C SER A 73 13.96 -20.59 -12.56
N MET A 74 14.37 -20.16 -11.37
CA MET A 74 15.02 -18.88 -11.14
C MET A 74 16.53 -18.97 -11.32
N GLU A 75 17.00 -19.70 -12.32
CA GLU A 75 18.42 -19.64 -12.66
C GLU A 75 18.70 -18.27 -13.28
N LEU A 76 19.11 -17.36 -12.42
CA LEU A 76 19.61 -16.07 -12.81
C LEU A 76 20.93 -16.29 -13.54
N ASP A 77 21.12 -15.56 -14.64
CA ASP A 77 22.40 -15.56 -15.33
C ASP A 77 23.47 -15.08 -14.35
N LYS A 78 24.41 -15.98 -14.00
CA LYS A 78 25.53 -15.67 -13.09
C LYS A 78 26.33 -14.44 -13.54
N ASN A 79 26.33 -14.14 -14.84
CA ASN A 79 26.94 -12.93 -15.37
C ASN A 79 26.20 -11.65 -14.93
N ILE A 80 24.86 -11.72 -14.84
CA ILE A 80 24.03 -10.60 -14.35
C ILE A 80 24.27 -10.38 -12.85
N GLU A 81 24.32 -11.45 -12.05
CA GLU A 81 24.65 -11.36 -10.61
C GLU A 81 26.00 -10.69 -10.39
N ALA A 82 27.05 -11.19 -11.06
CA ALA A 82 28.39 -10.64 -10.95
C ALA A 82 28.44 -9.16 -11.37
N LYS A 83 27.67 -8.79 -12.41
CA LYS A 83 27.55 -7.40 -12.85
C LYS A 83 26.86 -6.52 -11.81
N ILE A 84 25.77 -6.98 -11.20
CA ILE A 84 25.07 -6.26 -10.13
C ILE A 84 26.03 -6.01 -8.95
N GLU A 85 26.76 -7.02 -8.51
CA GLU A 85 27.71 -6.85 -7.39
C GLU A 85 28.84 -5.87 -7.73
N THR A 86 29.36 -5.92 -8.95
CA THR A 86 30.37 -4.95 -9.43
C THR A 86 29.83 -3.52 -9.38
N LEU A 87 28.61 -3.30 -9.87
CA LEU A 87 27.96 -1.98 -9.83
C LEU A 87 27.71 -1.53 -8.40
N LYS A 88 27.30 -2.42 -7.50
CA LYS A 88 27.13 -2.08 -6.08
C LYS A 88 28.44 -1.60 -5.46
N ASP A 89 29.56 -2.28 -5.73
CA ASP A 89 30.88 -1.86 -5.24
C ASP A 89 31.29 -0.47 -5.75
N GLU A 90 30.96 -0.15 -7.01
CA GLU A 90 31.19 1.20 -7.55
C GLU A 90 30.34 2.26 -6.84
N VAL A 91 29.05 1.98 -6.61
CA VAL A 91 28.17 2.89 -5.85
C VAL A 91 28.66 3.08 -4.41
N ARG A 92 29.11 2.02 -3.72
CA ARG A 92 29.70 2.12 -2.38
C ARG A 92 30.92 3.05 -2.38
N LYS A 93 31.82 2.87 -3.35
CA LYS A 93 33.00 3.75 -3.50
C LYS A 93 32.56 5.20 -3.69
N MET A 94 31.58 5.47 -4.55
CA MET A 94 31.05 6.81 -4.78
C MET A 94 30.52 7.45 -3.48
N LEU A 95 29.72 6.73 -2.69
CA LEU A 95 29.19 7.22 -1.41
C LEU A 95 30.30 7.53 -0.39
N LEU A 96 31.29 6.64 -0.30
CA LEU A 96 32.38 6.72 0.68
C LEU A 96 33.53 7.62 0.24
N THR A 97 33.57 8.06 -1.02
CA THR A 97 34.60 9.01 -1.48
C THR A 97 34.60 10.27 -0.61
N LYS A 98 35.81 10.74 -0.28
CA LYS A 98 35.99 12.04 0.37
C LYS A 98 35.81 13.13 -0.69
N THR A 99 34.57 13.55 -0.92
CA THR A 99 34.27 14.77 -1.68
C THR A 99 34.13 15.96 -0.73
N GLU A 100 34.60 17.12 -1.17
CA GLU A 100 34.40 18.38 -0.46
C GLU A 100 32.94 18.87 -0.58
N ASN A 101 32.25 18.49 -1.67
CA ASN A 101 30.86 18.91 -1.89
C ASN A 101 29.88 17.86 -1.36
N GLN A 102 29.45 18.07 -0.12
CA GLN A 102 28.55 17.17 0.60
C GLN A 102 27.11 17.21 0.06
N LEU A 103 26.71 18.30 -0.60
CA LEU A 103 25.42 18.37 -1.29
C LEU A 103 25.36 17.40 -2.48
N LEU A 104 26.49 17.13 -3.15
CA LEU A 104 26.55 16.07 -4.14
C LEU A 104 26.21 14.72 -3.51
N LYS A 105 26.71 14.42 -2.31
CA LYS A 105 26.35 13.17 -1.61
C LYS A 105 24.86 13.07 -1.32
N VAL A 106 24.23 14.17 -0.89
CA VAL A 106 22.77 14.20 -0.70
C VAL A 106 22.02 13.92 -2.01
N LYS A 107 22.46 14.50 -3.13
CA LYS A 107 21.88 14.21 -4.46
C LYS A 107 22.05 12.75 -4.87
N LEU A 108 23.19 12.15 -4.56
CA LEU A 108 23.42 10.71 -4.78
C LEU A 108 22.44 9.88 -3.95
N ILE A 109 22.32 10.17 -2.65
CA ILE A 109 21.39 9.47 -1.75
C ILE A 109 19.94 9.62 -2.24
N ASP A 110 19.52 10.84 -2.61
CA ASP A 110 18.18 11.06 -3.16
C ASP A 110 17.92 10.19 -4.40
N SER A 111 18.88 10.14 -5.32
CA SER A 111 18.80 9.31 -6.52
C SER A 111 18.70 7.83 -6.19
N ILE A 112 19.54 7.34 -5.27
CA ILE A 112 19.57 5.94 -4.82
C ILE A 112 18.23 5.54 -4.17
N CYS A 113 17.68 6.38 -3.30
CA CYS A 113 16.38 6.16 -2.68
C CYS A 113 15.24 6.16 -3.70
N ARG A 114 15.21 7.14 -4.61
CA ARG A 114 14.15 7.27 -5.61
C ARG A 114 14.22 6.21 -6.70
N LEU A 115 15.41 5.70 -7.03
CA LEU A 115 15.59 4.56 -7.93
C LEU A 115 15.26 3.22 -7.26
N GLY A 116 15.04 3.21 -5.94
CA GLY A 116 14.46 2.08 -5.23
C GLY A 116 15.43 0.94 -4.92
N PHE A 117 16.73 1.23 -4.84
CA PHE A 117 17.77 0.25 -4.52
C PHE A 117 18.58 0.61 -3.26
N SER A 118 18.13 1.59 -2.47
CA SER A 118 18.82 2.07 -1.26
C SER A 118 19.03 1.00 -0.19
N TYR A 119 18.23 -0.06 -0.18
CA TYR A 119 18.34 -1.16 0.78
C TYR A 119 19.67 -1.94 0.68
N HIS A 120 20.41 -1.80 -0.44
CA HIS A 120 21.76 -2.37 -0.55
C HIS A 120 22.85 -1.53 0.14
N PHE A 121 22.52 -0.31 0.55
CA PHE A 121 23.48 0.71 0.97
C PHE A 121 23.09 1.40 2.29
N GLU A 122 22.25 0.77 3.12
CA GLU A 122 21.73 1.37 4.36
C GLU A 122 22.85 1.82 5.31
N HIS A 123 23.91 1.02 5.41
CA HIS A 123 25.07 1.31 6.24
C HIS A 123 25.84 2.54 5.72
N GLU A 124 26.21 2.54 4.43
CA GLU A 124 26.94 3.63 3.79
C GLU A 124 26.14 4.93 3.79
N ILE A 125 24.83 4.86 3.53
CA ILE A 125 23.92 6.00 3.63
C ILE A 125 23.91 6.52 5.07
N GLY A 126 23.83 5.64 6.07
CA GLY A 126 23.89 6.01 7.48
C GLY A 126 25.17 6.78 7.85
N GLU A 127 26.33 6.27 7.44
CA GLU A 127 27.63 6.93 7.68
C GLU A 127 27.72 8.31 7.03
N VAL A 128 27.29 8.42 5.77
CA VAL A 128 27.29 9.69 5.03
C VAL A 128 26.33 10.69 5.68
N MET A 129 25.15 10.25 6.09
CA MET A 129 24.15 11.13 6.74
C MET A 129 24.64 11.63 8.10
N GLN A 130 25.29 10.78 8.90
CA GLN A 130 25.90 11.21 10.17
C GLN A 130 26.97 12.28 9.96
N HIS A 131 27.81 12.11 8.94
CA HIS A 131 28.83 13.11 8.59
C HIS A 131 28.19 14.43 8.15
N ILE A 132 27.14 14.36 7.33
CA ILE A 132 26.41 15.54 6.87
C ILE A 132 25.76 16.28 8.04
N LEU A 133 25.09 15.57 8.95
CA LEU A 133 24.45 16.17 10.13
C LEU A 133 25.46 16.92 11.00
N LYS A 134 26.62 16.32 11.25
CA LYS A 134 27.68 16.95 12.06
C LYS A 134 28.19 18.28 11.49
N ASN A 135 28.17 18.44 10.17
CA ASN A 135 28.77 19.59 9.50
C ASN A 135 27.77 20.64 9.02
N TYR A 136 26.50 20.28 8.82
CA TYR A 136 25.49 21.15 8.20
C TYR A 136 24.19 21.28 8.99
N VAL A 137 24.12 20.66 10.18
CA VAL A 137 22.97 20.82 11.07
C VAL A 137 23.47 21.25 12.45
N GLU A 138 23.05 22.43 12.88
CA GLU A 138 23.33 22.97 14.22
C GLU A 138 22.01 23.27 14.92
N ASN A 139 21.82 22.72 16.12
CA ASN A 139 20.57 22.89 16.90
C ASN A 139 19.29 22.57 16.09
N GLU A 140 19.32 21.46 15.34
CA GLU A 140 18.28 21.03 14.39
C GLU A 140 18.11 21.93 13.15
N GLU A 141 18.83 23.04 13.03
CA GLU A 141 18.73 23.94 11.86
C GLU A 141 19.77 23.60 10.79
N ILE A 142 19.33 23.54 9.53
CA ILE A 142 20.22 23.34 8.39
C ILE A 142 20.95 24.66 8.11
N ILE A 143 22.26 24.70 8.37
CA ILE A 143 23.11 25.87 8.17
C ILE A 143 23.66 25.97 6.74
N LEU A 144 23.49 24.92 5.91
CA LEU A 144 23.87 24.94 4.51
C LEU A 144 23.14 26.07 3.76
N GLU A 145 23.87 26.86 2.98
CA GLU A 145 23.30 27.86 2.08
C GLU A 145 23.35 27.37 0.63
N ASP A 146 22.17 27.24 0.03
CA ASP A 146 22.01 26.88 -1.38
C ASP A 146 20.64 27.36 -1.89
N ASN A 147 20.32 27.09 -3.14
CA ASN A 147 19.02 27.35 -3.73
C ASN A 147 17.92 26.47 -3.10
N VAL A 148 16.66 26.88 -3.31
CA VAL A 148 15.48 26.23 -2.73
C VAL A 148 15.36 24.75 -3.12
N CYS A 149 15.78 24.36 -4.33
CA CYS A 149 15.71 22.96 -4.78
C CYS A 149 16.63 22.10 -3.92
N SER A 150 17.90 22.53 -3.78
CA SER A 150 18.91 21.86 -2.98
C SER A 150 18.51 21.73 -1.51
N ILE A 151 18.08 22.84 -0.89
CA ILE A 151 17.70 22.85 0.53
C ILE A 151 16.42 22.05 0.78
N ALA A 152 15.41 22.16 -0.09
CA ALA A 152 14.18 21.39 0.07
C ALA A 152 14.41 19.88 -0.09
N MET A 153 15.20 19.47 -1.08
CA MET A 153 15.62 18.07 -1.24
C MET A 153 16.41 17.60 -0.01
N PHE A 154 17.37 18.39 0.47
CA PHE A 154 18.18 18.01 1.63
C PHE A 154 17.33 17.84 2.89
N PHE A 155 16.47 18.81 3.18
CA PHE A 155 15.49 18.74 4.25
C PHE A 155 14.61 17.48 4.15
N ARG A 156 14.08 17.20 2.95
CA ARG A 156 13.25 16.02 2.70
C ARG A 156 14.02 14.73 2.98
N VAL A 157 15.23 14.58 2.44
CA VAL A 157 16.05 13.39 2.63
C VAL A 157 16.38 13.16 4.10
N LEU A 158 16.79 14.21 4.84
CA LEU A 158 17.05 14.12 6.28
C LEU A 158 15.83 13.58 7.05
N ARG A 159 14.64 14.16 6.80
CA ARG A 159 13.41 13.72 7.47
C ARG A 159 12.96 12.32 7.04
N GLN A 160 13.18 11.95 5.78
CA GLN A 160 12.88 10.59 5.30
C GLN A 160 13.75 9.53 5.99
N GLN A 161 14.98 9.88 6.38
CA GLN A 161 15.87 9.02 7.17
C GLN A 161 15.59 9.09 8.69
N GLY A 162 14.55 9.83 9.12
CA GLY A 162 14.15 9.92 10.52
C GLY A 162 14.88 11.00 11.33
N PHE A 163 15.66 11.87 10.69
CA PHE A 163 16.32 12.98 11.39
C PHE A 163 15.37 14.15 11.60
N ARG A 164 15.37 14.69 12.82
CA ARG A 164 14.63 15.89 13.16
C ARG A 164 15.43 17.12 12.75
N VAL A 165 14.92 17.84 11.76
CA VAL A 165 15.45 19.14 11.31
C VAL A 165 14.36 20.18 11.25
N SER A 166 14.69 21.40 11.65
CA SER A 166 13.78 22.56 11.73
C SER A 166 13.34 23.01 10.33
N SER A 167 12.04 23.26 10.18
CA SER A 167 11.46 23.85 8.97
C SER A 167 11.72 25.35 8.83
N ASN A 168 12.24 26.01 9.88
CA ASN A 168 12.66 27.43 9.83
C ASN A 168 13.72 27.70 8.77
N VAL A 169 14.41 26.65 8.31
CA VAL A 169 15.32 26.68 7.16
C VAL A 169 14.70 27.37 5.94
N PHE A 170 13.36 27.29 5.78
CA PHE A 170 12.65 27.87 4.65
C PHE A 170 12.31 29.36 4.81
N THR A 171 12.52 29.96 5.99
CA THR A 171 12.30 31.40 6.22
C THR A 171 13.17 32.25 5.31
N ARG A 172 14.35 31.77 4.92
CA ARG A 172 15.25 32.43 3.97
C ARG A 172 14.67 32.61 2.55
N TYR A 173 13.57 31.91 2.24
CA TYR A 173 12.88 32.00 0.95
C TYR A 173 11.58 32.83 1.03
N LYS A 174 11.34 33.48 2.17
CA LYS A 174 10.25 34.45 2.33
C LYS A 174 10.69 35.87 1.93
N ASP A 175 9.72 36.72 1.62
CA ASP A 175 9.89 38.15 1.39
C ASP A 175 9.77 38.94 2.71
N ASP A 176 9.97 40.26 2.62
CA ASP A 176 9.92 41.17 3.79
C ASP A 176 8.50 41.24 4.42
N GLN A 177 7.48 40.76 3.70
CA GLN A 177 6.10 40.65 4.20
C GLN A 177 5.83 39.28 4.87
N GLY A 178 6.83 38.39 4.92
CA GLY A 178 6.72 37.08 5.53
C GLY A 178 6.07 36.01 4.65
N ASN A 179 5.85 36.27 3.35
CA ASN A 179 5.27 35.32 2.41
C ASN A 179 6.36 34.65 1.59
N PHE A 180 6.12 33.44 1.06
CA PHE A 180 7.06 32.84 0.11
C PHE A 180 7.27 33.73 -1.11
N ASN A 181 8.54 34.00 -1.41
CA ASN A 181 8.91 34.98 -2.42
C ASN A 181 8.38 34.55 -3.80
N ARG A 182 7.60 35.42 -4.45
CA ARG A 182 7.01 35.15 -5.76
C ARG A 182 8.05 34.85 -6.85
N LYS A 183 9.31 35.28 -6.70
CA LYS A 183 10.40 34.92 -7.61
C LYS A 183 10.64 33.41 -7.67
N LEU A 184 10.24 32.63 -6.67
CA LEU A 184 10.34 31.17 -6.69
C LEU A 184 9.48 30.54 -7.80
N THR A 185 8.40 31.20 -8.22
CA THR A 185 7.49 30.70 -9.26
C THR A 185 8.15 30.50 -10.62
N THR A 186 9.29 31.14 -10.88
CA THR A 186 10.06 30.94 -12.11
C THR A 186 10.97 29.70 -12.06
N ASN A 187 11.20 29.12 -10.88
CA ASN A 187 12.01 27.92 -10.68
C ASN A 187 11.12 26.70 -10.40
N ILE A 188 10.70 26.02 -11.48
CA ILE A 188 9.74 24.91 -11.38
C ILE A 188 10.30 23.75 -10.58
N GLU A 189 11.59 23.43 -10.77
CA GLU A 189 12.25 22.36 -10.03
C GLU A 189 12.30 22.68 -8.52
N GLY A 190 12.63 23.92 -8.18
CA GLY A 190 12.58 24.43 -6.82
C GLY A 190 11.19 24.34 -6.19
N MET A 191 10.15 24.66 -6.96
CA MET A 191 8.76 24.57 -6.52
C MET A 191 8.32 23.12 -6.28
N ILE A 192 8.69 22.19 -7.16
CA ILE A 192 8.44 20.75 -6.97
C ILE A 192 9.17 20.26 -5.73
N SER A 193 10.46 20.59 -5.57
CA SER A 193 11.24 20.15 -4.41
C SER A 193 10.67 20.70 -3.09
N LEU A 194 10.24 21.96 -3.06
CA LEU A 194 9.60 22.56 -1.88
C LEU A 194 8.23 21.93 -1.59
N TYR A 195 7.44 21.64 -2.62
CA TYR A 195 6.17 20.89 -2.48
C TYR A 195 6.43 19.53 -1.82
N GLU A 196 7.37 18.74 -2.36
CA GLU A 196 7.70 17.42 -1.83
C GLU A 196 8.25 17.49 -0.39
N ALA A 197 9.03 18.53 -0.07
CA ALA A 197 9.53 18.77 1.28
C ALA A 197 8.42 19.16 2.27
N SER A 198 7.43 19.95 1.83
CA SER A 198 6.30 20.36 2.68
C SER A 198 5.47 19.18 3.16
N HIS A 199 5.44 18.08 2.41
CA HIS A 199 4.78 16.85 2.82
C HIS A 199 5.51 16.06 3.91
N MET A 200 6.72 16.47 4.30
CA MET A 200 7.44 15.94 5.46
C MET A 200 7.09 16.66 6.77
N MET A 201 6.09 17.53 6.77
CA MET A 201 5.68 18.32 7.92
C MET A 201 5.21 17.49 9.12
N ILE A 202 5.45 18.02 10.30
CA ILE A 202 4.87 17.56 11.57
C ILE A 202 3.95 18.65 12.14
N HIS A 203 3.21 18.32 13.21
CA HIS A 203 2.28 19.26 13.82
C HIS A 203 2.97 20.54 14.31
N GLY A 204 2.36 21.69 14.01
CA GLY A 204 2.84 23.01 14.44
C GLY A 204 3.82 23.69 13.48
N GLU A 205 4.04 23.15 12.28
CA GLU A 205 4.95 23.73 11.28
C GLU A 205 4.22 24.57 10.24
N GLU A 206 3.72 25.74 10.66
CA GLU A 206 2.97 26.69 9.82
C GLU A 206 3.73 27.06 8.54
N ILE A 207 5.06 27.19 8.59
CA ILE A 207 5.87 27.49 7.41
C ILE A 207 5.77 26.43 6.31
N LEU A 208 5.59 25.15 6.67
CA LEU A 208 5.40 24.09 5.68
C LEU A 208 3.96 24.04 5.18
N GLU A 209 2.98 24.43 6.00
CA GLU A 209 1.58 24.60 5.56
C GLU A 209 1.49 25.70 4.51
N GLU A 210 2.12 26.85 4.77
CA GLU A 210 2.25 27.94 3.80
C GLU A 210 3.00 27.49 2.54
N ALA A 211 4.11 26.75 2.69
CA ALA A 211 4.89 26.25 1.56
C ALA A 211 4.05 25.32 0.68
N LEU A 212 3.28 24.43 1.29
CA LEU A 212 2.37 23.52 0.59
C LEU A 212 1.30 24.31 -0.18
N ALA A 213 0.65 25.28 0.47
CA ALA A 213 -0.38 26.10 -0.18
C ALA A 213 0.19 26.94 -1.34
N PHE A 214 1.34 27.58 -1.12
CA PHE A 214 2.05 28.37 -2.12
C PHE A 214 2.45 27.52 -3.32
N THR A 215 3.09 26.37 -3.08
CA THR A 215 3.58 25.52 -4.16
C THR A 215 2.45 24.86 -4.94
N SER A 216 1.43 24.33 -4.26
CA SER A 216 0.26 23.71 -4.90
C SER A 216 -0.42 24.68 -5.88
N THR A 217 -0.79 25.87 -5.40
CA THR A 217 -1.51 26.88 -6.20
C THR A 217 -0.71 27.29 -7.44
N ASN A 218 0.59 27.54 -7.27
CA ASN A 218 1.41 28.02 -8.37
C ASN A 218 1.71 26.90 -9.37
N LEU A 219 2.01 25.67 -8.91
CA LEU A 219 2.25 24.51 -9.78
C LEU A 219 1.01 24.16 -10.61
N GLU A 220 -0.19 24.21 -10.03
CA GLU A 220 -1.46 24.01 -10.74
C GLU A 220 -1.66 25.05 -11.84
N SER A 221 -1.41 26.32 -11.54
CA SER A 221 -1.58 27.44 -12.47
C SER A 221 -0.68 27.32 -13.71
N ILE A 222 0.59 26.95 -13.52
CA ILE A 222 1.58 26.89 -14.61
C ILE A 222 1.56 25.57 -15.39
N ALA A 223 0.92 24.51 -14.87
CA ALA A 223 1.03 23.16 -15.45
C ALA A 223 0.65 23.08 -16.93
N THR A 224 -0.26 23.95 -17.38
CA THR A 224 -0.71 24.03 -18.80
C THR A 224 0.28 24.71 -19.73
N GLN A 225 1.27 25.44 -19.20
CA GLN A 225 2.25 26.22 -19.95
C GLN A 225 3.63 25.53 -20.02
N LEU A 226 3.79 24.39 -19.33
CA LEU A 226 5.04 23.65 -19.28
C LEU A 226 5.21 22.72 -20.50
N SER A 227 6.44 22.29 -20.75
CA SER A 227 6.70 21.20 -21.69
C SER A 227 5.93 19.94 -21.28
N PRO A 228 5.52 19.06 -22.23
CA PRO A 228 4.74 17.87 -21.91
C PRO A 228 5.34 16.98 -20.81
N PHE A 229 6.67 16.87 -20.79
CA PHE A 229 7.41 16.14 -19.77
C PHE A 229 7.24 16.78 -18.38
N LEU A 230 7.53 18.07 -18.24
CA LEU A 230 7.42 18.78 -16.95
C LEU A 230 5.97 18.86 -16.49
N ALA A 231 5.01 19.08 -17.39
CA ALA A 231 3.58 19.06 -17.07
C ALA A 231 3.14 17.70 -16.49
N THR A 232 3.62 16.60 -17.07
CA THR A 232 3.36 15.25 -16.55
C THR A 232 3.99 15.03 -15.18
N GLN A 233 5.19 15.56 -14.95
CA GLN A 233 5.85 15.50 -13.66
C GLN A 233 5.09 16.27 -12.58
N VAL A 234 4.72 17.53 -12.86
CA VAL A 234 3.94 18.39 -11.96
C VAL A 234 2.59 17.75 -11.64
N LYS A 235 1.87 17.26 -12.64
CA LYS A 235 0.57 16.59 -12.43
C LYS A 235 0.67 15.35 -11.55
N HIS A 236 1.75 14.57 -11.68
CA HIS A 236 1.98 13.41 -10.82
C HIS A 236 2.29 13.82 -9.39
N THR A 237 3.21 14.76 -9.20
CA THR A 237 3.58 15.30 -7.88
C THR A 237 2.35 15.86 -7.15
N LEU A 238 1.52 16.67 -7.83
CA LEU A 238 0.28 17.23 -7.27
C LEU A 238 -0.78 16.17 -6.95
N LYS A 239 -0.82 15.06 -7.71
CA LYS A 239 -1.73 13.96 -7.44
C LYS A 239 -1.37 13.25 -6.15
N GLN A 240 -0.08 12.97 -5.95
CA GLN A 240 0.42 12.32 -4.75
C GLN A 240 1.92 12.56 -4.57
N ALA A 241 2.25 13.20 -3.44
CA ALA A 241 3.63 13.47 -3.05
C ALA A 241 4.45 12.19 -2.88
N LEU A 242 5.75 12.28 -3.19
CA LEU A 242 6.72 11.19 -3.16
C LEU A 242 6.66 10.39 -1.86
N HIS A 243 6.65 11.07 -0.71
CA HIS A 243 6.63 10.41 0.61
C HIS A 243 5.36 9.57 0.86
N LYS A 244 4.24 9.89 0.19
CA LYS A 244 2.96 9.22 0.36
C LYS A 244 2.75 8.08 -0.64
N ASN A 245 3.70 7.84 -1.54
CA ASN A 245 3.58 6.81 -2.58
C ASN A 245 4.22 5.48 -2.17
N LEU A 246 3.86 4.41 -2.87
CA LEU A 246 4.51 3.11 -2.72
C LEU A 246 5.91 3.15 -3.35
N PRO A 247 7.00 2.89 -2.58
CA PRO A 247 8.36 3.06 -3.06
C PRO A 247 8.64 2.33 -4.38
N ARG A 248 8.09 1.13 -4.55
CA ARG A 248 8.36 0.32 -5.76
C ARG A 248 7.68 0.85 -7.02
N LEU A 249 6.50 1.46 -6.88
CA LEU A 249 5.81 2.09 -8.01
C LEU A 249 6.51 3.38 -8.41
N GLU A 250 6.96 4.17 -7.42
CA GLU A 250 7.73 5.38 -7.71
C GLU A 250 9.08 5.07 -8.33
N ALA A 251 9.78 4.02 -7.87
CA ALA A 251 11.04 3.59 -8.47
C ALA A 251 10.87 3.26 -9.96
N ARG A 252 9.83 2.49 -10.32
CA ARG A 252 9.49 2.16 -11.72
C ARG A 252 9.35 3.42 -12.58
N ARG A 253 8.59 4.41 -12.08
CA ARG A 253 8.35 5.68 -12.77
C ARG A 253 9.62 6.52 -12.84
N TYR A 254 10.35 6.61 -11.75
CA TYR A 254 11.52 7.45 -11.62
C TYR A 254 12.68 6.98 -12.49
N ILE A 255 12.86 5.67 -12.70
CA ILE A 255 13.86 5.15 -13.64
C ILE A 255 13.72 5.80 -15.03
N SER A 256 12.50 5.95 -15.55
CA SER A 256 12.26 6.59 -16.86
C SER A 256 12.49 8.09 -16.87
N ILE A 257 12.29 8.75 -15.72
CA ILE A 257 12.58 10.20 -15.54
C ILE A 257 14.09 10.41 -15.46
N TYR A 258 14.78 9.57 -14.68
CA TYR A 258 16.22 9.62 -14.47
C TYR A 258 16.98 9.37 -15.78
N GLU A 259 16.53 8.44 -16.62
CA GLU A 259 17.11 8.20 -17.95
C GLU A 259 17.05 9.40 -18.89
N GLN A 260 16.08 10.30 -18.70
CA GLN A 260 15.92 11.51 -19.52
C GLN A 260 16.75 12.70 -19.00
N ASP A 261 17.26 12.63 -17.77
CA ASP A 261 18.09 13.67 -17.19
C ASP A 261 19.50 13.61 -17.82
N PRO A 262 19.97 14.66 -18.53
CA PRO A 262 21.31 14.66 -19.13
C PRO A 262 22.45 14.51 -18.12
N SER A 263 22.20 14.74 -16.83
CA SER A 263 23.16 14.65 -15.73
C SER A 263 23.13 13.32 -14.97
N HIS A 264 22.33 12.35 -15.43
CA HIS A 264 22.19 11.06 -14.76
C HIS A 264 23.50 10.28 -14.72
N ILE A 265 23.65 9.47 -13.67
CA ILE A 265 24.80 8.60 -13.48
C ILE A 265 24.45 7.24 -14.09
N GLU A 266 25.15 6.86 -15.16
CA GLU A 266 24.89 5.62 -15.90
C GLU A 266 24.97 4.37 -15.01
N ILE A 267 25.91 4.35 -14.05
CA ILE A 267 26.05 3.26 -13.06
C ILE A 267 24.75 3.10 -12.26
N PHE A 268 24.13 4.21 -11.84
CA PHE A 268 22.89 4.18 -11.05
C PHE A 268 21.72 3.72 -11.90
N LEU A 269 21.62 4.20 -13.14
CA LEU A 269 20.56 3.80 -14.07
C LEU A 269 20.64 2.30 -14.39
N THR A 270 21.84 1.82 -14.71
CA THR A 270 22.08 0.40 -15.02
C THR A 270 21.78 -0.47 -13.80
N LEU A 271 22.28 -0.11 -12.61
CA LEU A 271 22.00 -0.86 -11.38
C LEU A 271 20.50 -0.89 -11.08
N ALA A 272 19.81 0.26 -11.17
CA ALA A 272 18.37 0.34 -10.94
C ALA A 272 17.58 -0.58 -11.87
N LYS A 273 17.90 -0.61 -13.18
CA LYS A 273 17.20 -1.47 -14.13
C LYS A 273 17.43 -2.95 -13.85
N LEU A 274 18.67 -3.35 -13.59
CA LEU A 274 19.03 -4.75 -13.32
C LEU A 274 18.41 -5.23 -12.01
N ASP A 275 18.59 -4.47 -10.93
CA ASP A 275 18.00 -4.77 -9.62
C ASP A 275 16.47 -4.75 -9.68
N PHE A 276 15.89 -3.81 -10.44
CA PHE A 276 14.44 -3.74 -10.56
C PHE A 276 13.84 -5.03 -11.13
N ASN A 277 14.43 -5.49 -12.24
CA ASN A 277 14.01 -6.67 -12.96
C ASN A 277 14.29 -7.95 -12.17
N LEU A 278 15.43 -8.03 -11.46
CA LEU A 278 15.76 -9.16 -10.62
C LEU A 278 14.69 -9.39 -9.53
N LEU A 279 14.37 -8.36 -8.76
CA LEU A 279 13.30 -8.44 -7.77
C LEU A 279 11.92 -8.65 -8.41
N GLN A 280 11.68 -8.12 -9.62
CA GLN A 280 10.43 -8.39 -10.33
C GLN A 280 10.26 -9.87 -10.63
N THR A 281 11.32 -10.56 -11.07
CA THR A 281 11.30 -12.02 -11.26
C THR A 281 10.99 -12.70 -9.93
N LEU A 282 11.61 -12.27 -8.82
CA LEU A 282 11.33 -12.80 -7.48
C LEU A 282 9.83 -12.72 -7.14
N HIS A 283 9.26 -11.53 -7.25
CA HIS A 283 7.84 -11.30 -6.98
C HIS A 283 6.92 -12.10 -7.91
N GLN A 284 7.30 -12.30 -9.18
CA GLN A 284 6.51 -13.11 -10.13
C GLN A 284 6.41 -14.57 -9.69
N LYS A 285 7.51 -15.16 -9.22
CA LYS A 285 7.49 -16.54 -8.71
C LYS A 285 6.73 -16.65 -7.39
N GLU A 286 6.93 -15.71 -6.48
CA GLU A 286 6.18 -15.66 -5.21
C GLU A 286 4.68 -15.57 -5.50
N LEU A 287 4.27 -14.67 -6.39
CA LEU A 287 2.89 -14.53 -6.82
C LEU A 287 2.37 -15.80 -7.52
N GLY A 288 3.18 -16.42 -8.38
CA GLY A 288 2.83 -17.69 -9.01
C GLY A 288 2.59 -18.81 -7.99
N ASN A 289 3.43 -18.90 -6.96
CA ASN A 289 3.27 -19.86 -5.87
C ASN A 289 2.04 -19.57 -5.01
N ILE A 290 1.68 -18.29 -4.80
CA ILE A 290 0.45 -17.90 -4.10
C ILE A 290 -0.80 -18.26 -4.90
N CYS A 291 -0.73 -18.17 -6.23
CA CYS A 291 -1.85 -18.48 -7.13
C CYS A 291 -2.03 -19.98 -7.42
N LYS A 292 -1.07 -20.82 -7.05
CA LYS A 292 -1.07 -22.28 -7.29
C LYS A 292 -1.89 -23.01 -6.23
#